data_AF-A0A1B9JVF6-F1
#
_entry.id   AF-A0A1B9JVF6-F1
#
_cell.length_a   1.000
_cell.length_b   1.000
_cell.length_c   1.000
_cell.angle_alpha   90.00
_cell.angle_beta   90.00
_cell.angle_gamma   90.00
#
_symmetry.space_group_name_H-M   'P 1'
#
loop_
_entity.id
_entity.type
_entity.pdbx_description
1 polymer ?
#
loop_
_entity_poly.entity_id
_entity_poly.type
_entity_poly.pdbx_seq_one_letter_code
_entity_poly.pdbx_strand_id
1 'polypeptide(L)'
;MAFKKIILVGIVLTLSGCDHNPLNSTFIRNNYLTTFDFKSAPHSKPIKKQTLKGSNLHTIIGNANGLFQSYTSADLSFSVDYANQTYNYNIRGQSYQYTINFDDQNNIISMEDPQANKKLLVTFDKHGRVTKVENSALGDEPIILITKFFYQNNFLTKSSIEIRQKVDESISFPVNFRETEYFYNNQKQLHKSIEYTYYSDMRAPDQELDNQQQPDKQETCVYDDYNQHGDWTKLYCLDANNKTSKFQLRTIEYY
;
A
#
# COMPACT_ATOMS: atom_id res chain seq x y z
N MET A 1 -48.15 -30.37 51.22
CA MET A 1 -47.75 -29.01 50.80
C MET A 1 -46.37 -29.08 50.19
N ALA A 2 -46.28 -28.91 48.87
CA ALA A 2 -45.06 -29.12 48.09
C ALA A 2 -44.28 -27.80 47.95
N PHE A 3 -43.06 -27.75 48.51
CA PHE A 3 -42.12 -26.66 48.23
C PHE A 3 -41.33 -26.98 46.96
N LYS A 4 -41.58 -26.19 45.91
CA LYS A 4 -40.89 -26.23 44.63
C LYS A 4 -39.41 -25.89 44.84
N LYS A 5 -38.51 -26.79 44.42
CA LYS A 5 -37.08 -26.48 44.25
C LYS A 5 -36.93 -25.62 43.00
N ILE A 6 -36.61 -24.34 43.19
CA ILE A 6 -36.19 -23.45 42.10
C ILE A 6 -34.74 -23.82 41.78
N ILE A 7 -34.53 -24.44 40.62
CA ILE A 7 -33.20 -24.68 40.06
C ILE A 7 -32.76 -23.36 39.44
N LEU A 8 -31.84 -22.67 40.12
CA LEU A 8 -31.17 -21.49 39.59
C LEU A 8 -30.11 -21.98 38.58
N VAL A 9 -30.48 -22.03 37.30
CA VAL A 9 -29.54 -22.27 36.21
C VAL A 9 -28.68 -21.01 36.07
N GLY A 10 -27.49 -21.05 36.68
CA GLY A 10 -26.46 -20.04 36.49
C GLY A 10 -26.00 -20.06 35.04
N ILE A 11 -26.47 -19.09 34.25
CA ILE A 11 -25.94 -18.81 32.92
C ILE A 11 -24.52 -18.27 33.13
N VAL A 12 -23.52 -19.14 32.98
CA VAL A 12 -22.13 -18.73 32.80
C VAL A 12 -22.05 -18.12 31.40
N LEU A 13 -22.24 -16.81 31.32
CA LEU A 13 -21.80 -16.00 30.19
C LEU A 13 -20.27 -16.09 30.18
N THR A 14 -19.73 -17.09 29.48
CA THR A 14 -18.35 -17.04 29.02
C THR A 14 -18.28 -15.87 28.04
N LEU A 15 -17.93 -14.70 28.56
CA LEU A 15 -17.25 -13.66 27.81
C LEU A 15 -15.95 -14.29 27.33
N SER A 16 -16.01 -15.04 26.23
CA SER A 16 -14.88 -15.18 25.34
C SER A 16 -14.55 -13.75 24.93
N GLY A 17 -13.64 -13.13 25.68
CA GLY A 17 -13.00 -11.91 25.27
C GLY A 17 -12.52 -12.16 23.85
N CYS A 18 -13.07 -11.43 22.90
CA CYS A 18 -12.41 -11.29 21.62
C CYS A 18 -10.99 -10.86 21.97
N ASP A 19 -10.01 -11.69 21.64
CA ASP A 19 -8.61 -11.27 21.52
C ASP A 19 -8.58 -10.23 20.40
N HIS A 20 -9.02 -9.02 20.71
CA HIS A 20 -8.69 -7.82 19.99
C HIS A 20 -7.26 -7.48 20.38
N ASN A 21 -6.31 -8.35 20.05
CA ASN A 21 -4.97 -7.87 19.79
C ASN A 21 -5.13 -7.01 18.53
N PRO A 22 -5.14 -5.67 18.64
CA PRO A 22 -5.17 -4.86 17.45
C PRO A 22 -3.94 -5.27 16.65
N LEU A 23 -4.14 -5.62 15.39
CA LEU A 23 -3.06 -5.71 14.43
C LEU A 23 -2.15 -4.50 14.65
N ASN A 24 -0.87 -4.74 14.92
CA ASN A 24 0.07 -3.63 15.08
C ASN A 24 0.14 -2.93 13.71
N SER A 25 -0.64 -1.87 13.58
CA SER A 25 -0.96 -1.25 12.30
C SER A 25 0.27 -0.63 11.63
N THR A 26 1.32 -0.28 12.39
CA THR A 26 2.47 0.43 11.84
C THR A 26 3.34 -0.46 10.97
N PHE A 27 3.76 -1.64 11.45
CA PHE A 27 4.66 -2.51 10.67
C PHE A 27 3.97 -3.05 9.41
N ILE A 28 2.68 -3.36 9.49
CA ILE A 28 1.89 -3.79 8.32
C ILE A 28 1.70 -2.65 7.34
N ARG A 29 1.32 -1.46 7.82
CA ARG A 29 1.21 -0.29 6.95
C ARG A 29 2.55 -0.01 6.25
N ASN A 30 3.66 -0.03 6.99
CA ASN A 30 5.00 0.15 6.42
C ASN A 30 5.26 -0.88 5.31
N ASN A 31 4.95 -2.15 5.57
CA ASN A 31 5.13 -3.22 4.60
C ASN A 31 4.32 -3.00 3.31
N TYR A 32 3.05 -2.61 3.40
CA TYR A 32 2.28 -2.30 2.19
C TYR A 32 2.72 -1.00 1.51
N LEU A 33 3.18 0.02 2.26
CA LEU A 33 3.71 1.26 1.67
C LEU A 33 5.02 1.05 0.90
N THR A 34 5.84 0.07 1.30
CA THR A 34 7.13 -0.20 0.67
C THR A 34 7.06 -1.23 -0.45
N THR A 35 6.11 -2.17 -0.39
CA THR A 35 6.02 -3.28 -1.36
C THR A 35 4.90 -3.11 -2.38
N PHE A 36 3.79 -2.47 -2.01
CA PHE A 36 2.61 -2.42 -2.85
C PHE A 36 1.78 -1.15 -2.57
N ASP A 37 0.46 -1.30 -2.49
CA ASP A 37 -0.52 -0.26 -2.31
C ASP A 37 -1.13 -0.38 -0.91
N PHE A 38 -0.87 0.63 -0.07
CA PHE A 38 -1.38 0.71 1.30
C PHE A 38 -2.92 0.68 1.36
N LYS A 39 -3.62 1.04 0.28
CA LYS A 39 -5.08 0.99 0.22
C LYS A 39 -5.62 -0.44 0.33
N SER A 40 -4.78 -1.44 0.05
CA SER A 40 -5.10 -2.86 0.14
C SER A 40 -4.63 -3.52 1.44
N ALA A 41 -4.03 -2.74 2.36
CA ALA A 41 -3.62 -3.24 3.66
C ALA A 41 -4.83 -3.69 4.50
N PRO A 42 -4.68 -4.72 5.35
CA PRO A 42 -5.75 -5.18 6.23
C PRO A 42 -6.09 -4.10 7.27
N HIS A 43 -7.39 -3.86 7.49
CA HIS A 43 -7.84 -2.90 8.49
C HIS A 43 -7.72 -3.45 9.92
N SER A 44 -8.25 -4.66 10.18
CA SER A 44 -8.32 -5.21 11.54
C SER A 44 -8.08 -6.72 11.67
N LYS A 45 -7.99 -7.46 10.56
CA LYS A 45 -7.68 -8.90 10.55
C LYS A 45 -6.70 -9.25 9.42
N PRO A 46 -5.68 -10.12 9.64
CA PRO A 46 -4.77 -10.53 8.57
C PRO A 46 -5.52 -11.11 7.38
N ILE A 47 -5.20 -10.61 6.19
CA ILE A 47 -5.80 -11.09 4.95
C ILE A 47 -4.87 -12.10 4.30
N LYS A 48 -5.39 -13.30 4.04
CA LYS A 48 -4.69 -14.36 3.32
C LYS A 48 -4.67 -14.10 1.83
N LYS A 49 -5.82 -13.74 1.27
CA LYS A 49 -5.97 -13.53 -0.18
C LYS A 49 -6.98 -12.45 -0.48
N GLN A 50 -6.66 -11.64 -1.48
CA GLN A 50 -7.55 -10.63 -2.04
C GLN A 50 -7.60 -10.83 -3.55
N THR A 51 -8.79 -10.81 -4.13
CA THR A 51 -8.97 -10.79 -5.58
C THR A 51 -9.72 -9.52 -5.93
N LEU A 52 -9.11 -8.67 -6.75
CA LEU A 52 -9.72 -7.46 -7.26
C LEU A 52 -10.13 -7.69 -8.71
N LYS A 53 -11.42 -7.51 -8.99
CA LYS A 53 -12.05 -7.67 -10.31
C LYS A 53 -12.66 -6.35 -10.76
N GLY A 54 -12.88 -6.17 -12.06
CA GLY A 54 -13.42 -4.93 -12.63
C GLY A 54 -12.48 -4.43 -13.72
N SER A 55 -11.97 -3.21 -13.59
CA SER A 55 -11.07 -2.62 -14.59
C SER A 55 -9.83 -3.46 -14.89
N ASN A 56 -9.25 -4.12 -13.89
CA ASN A 56 -8.12 -5.04 -14.05
C ASN A 56 -8.22 -6.17 -13.01
N LEU A 57 -8.03 -7.43 -13.45
CA LEU A 57 -7.94 -8.58 -12.55
C LEU A 57 -6.53 -8.64 -11.93
N HIS A 58 -6.47 -8.67 -10.60
CA HIS A 58 -5.24 -9.00 -9.89
C HIS A 58 -5.53 -9.67 -8.55
N THR A 59 -4.52 -10.38 -8.06
CA THR A 59 -4.56 -11.09 -6.77
C THR A 59 -3.45 -10.57 -5.88
N ILE A 60 -3.75 -10.40 -4.60
CA ILE A 60 -2.79 -10.08 -3.54
C ILE A 60 -2.85 -11.21 -2.51
N ILE A 61 -1.69 -11.72 -2.10
CA ILE A 61 -1.54 -12.71 -1.05
C ILE A 61 -0.78 -12.08 0.10
N GLY A 62 -1.28 -12.25 1.31
CA GLY A 62 -0.59 -11.89 2.55
C GLY A 62 -0.23 -13.15 3.35
N ASN A 63 0.69 -13.02 4.29
CA ASN A 63 1.04 -14.09 5.24
C ASN A 63 0.21 -13.99 6.53
N ALA A 64 0.34 -14.98 7.42
CA ALA A 64 -0.42 -15.07 8.67
C ALA A 64 -0.20 -13.87 9.62
N ASN A 65 0.93 -13.17 9.49
CA ASN A 65 1.24 -11.95 10.27
C ASN A 65 0.63 -10.69 9.63
N GLY A 66 -0.10 -10.83 8.52
CA GLY A 66 -0.73 -9.73 7.79
C GLY A 66 0.21 -9.00 6.83
N LEU A 67 1.44 -9.47 6.62
CA LEU A 67 2.39 -8.86 5.69
C LEU A 67 2.08 -9.26 4.25
N PHE A 68 2.32 -8.35 3.30
CA PHE A 68 2.30 -8.62 1.88
C PHE A 68 3.28 -9.75 1.53
N GLN A 69 2.84 -10.70 0.73
CA GLN A 69 3.67 -11.80 0.25
C GLN A 69 3.76 -11.83 -1.27
N SER A 70 2.66 -11.61 -1.98
CA SER A 70 2.72 -11.53 -3.44
C SER A 70 1.57 -10.76 -4.08
N TYR A 71 1.83 -10.30 -5.28
CA TYR A 71 0.87 -9.71 -6.20
C TYR A 71 0.98 -10.41 -7.55
N THR A 72 -0.14 -10.58 -8.23
CA THR A 72 -0.16 -11.11 -9.61
C THR A 72 -1.27 -10.45 -10.40
N SER A 73 -0.93 -9.91 -11.56
CA SER A 73 -1.82 -9.54 -12.66
C SER A 73 -1.36 -10.18 -13.97
N ALA A 74 -1.96 -9.81 -15.10
CA ALA A 74 -1.65 -10.39 -16.41
C ALA A 74 -0.16 -10.27 -16.79
N ASP A 75 0.43 -9.08 -16.62
CA ASP A 75 1.78 -8.78 -17.11
C ASP A 75 2.80 -8.51 -15.99
N LEU A 76 2.36 -8.55 -14.74
CA LEU A 76 3.14 -8.13 -13.59
C LEU A 76 2.93 -9.09 -12.42
N SER A 77 4.04 -9.52 -11.82
CA SER A 77 4.01 -10.15 -10.51
C SER A 77 5.18 -9.70 -9.67
N PHE A 78 4.98 -9.66 -8.37
CA PHE A 78 6.08 -9.51 -7.42
C PHE A 78 5.79 -10.31 -6.16
N SER A 79 6.86 -10.77 -5.52
CA SER A 79 6.77 -11.54 -4.29
C SER A 79 7.90 -11.22 -3.33
N VAL A 80 7.61 -11.35 -2.05
CA VAL A 80 8.56 -11.22 -0.95
C VAL A 80 8.72 -12.60 -0.31
N ASP A 81 9.94 -13.10 -0.31
CA ASP A 81 10.32 -14.25 0.51
C ASP A 81 11.07 -13.75 1.74
N TYR A 82 10.38 -13.73 2.88
CA TYR A 82 10.95 -13.27 4.15
C TYR A 82 12.03 -14.21 4.69
N ALA A 83 11.94 -15.52 4.42
CA ALA A 83 12.89 -16.50 4.93
C ALA A 83 14.22 -16.41 4.18
N ASN A 84 14.14 -16.29 2.85
CA ASN A 84 15.31 -16.16 1.99
C ASN A 84 15.75 -14.70 1.77
N GLN A 85 15.00 -13.75 2.30
CA GLN A 85 15.24 -12.31 2.16
C GLN A 85 15.34 -11.86 0.70
N THR A 86 14.41 -12.31 -0.15
CA THR A 86 14.40 -11.97 -1.57
C THR A 86 13.13 -11.26 -2.01
N TYR A 87 13.28 -10.30 -2.91
CA TYR A 87 12.20 -9.68 -3.67
C TYR A 87 12.29 -10.14 -5.11
N ASN A 88 11.24 -10.80 -5.60
CA ASN A 88 11.16 -11.22 -7.00
C ASN A 88 10.19 -10.30 -7.72
N TYR A 89 10.58 -9.80 -8.88
CA TYR A 89 9.80 -8.90 -9.72
C TYR A 89 9.78 -9.44 -11.13
N ASN A 90 8.60 -9.70 -11.67
CA ASN A 90 8.44 -10.13 -13.05
C ASN A 90 7.55 -9.14 -13.81
N ILE A 91 8.04 -8.63 -14.92
CA ILE A 91 7.30 -7.76 -15.82
C ILE A 91 7.46 -8.26 -17.26
N ARG A 92 6.34 -8.50 -17.95
CA ARG A 92 6.33 -8.90 -19.38
C ARG A 92 7.29 -10.05 -19.72
N GLY A 93 7.40 -11.03 -18.82
CA GLY A 93 8.25 -12.21 -18.99
C GLY A 93 9.72 -12.04 -18.58
N GLN A 94 10.16 -10.85 -18.18
CA GLN A 94 11.48 -10.61 -17.59
C GLN A 94 11.41 -10.76 -16.08
N SER A 95 12.39 -11.45 -15.51
CA SER A 95 12.48 -11.74 -14.08
C SER A 95 13.69 -11.06 -13.46
N TYR A 96 13.45 -10.36 -12.37
CA TYR A 96 14.46 -9.67 -11.57
C TYR A 96 14.36 -10.17 -10.13
N GLN A 97 15.52 -10.34 -9.50
CA GLN A 97 15.62 -10.72 -8.11
C GLN A 97 16.53 -9.74 -7.38
N TYR A 98 16.08 -9.32 -6.21
CA TYR A 98 16.80 -8.42 -5.32
C TYR A 98 16.92 -9.04 -3.94
N THR A 99 18.03 -8.78 -3.27
CA THR A 99 18.21 -9.08 -1.84
C THR A 99 17.51 -7.99 -1.03
N ILE A 100 16.77 -8.36 0.02
CA ILE A 100 16.08 -7.44 0.92
C ILE A 100 16.82 -7.40 2.26
N ASN A 101 17.05 -6.20 2.78
CA ASN A 101 17.49 -6.02 4.16
C ASN A 101 16.29 -5.58 5.01
N PHE A 102 16.00 -6.35 6.06
CA PHE A 102 14.91 -6.07 7.00
C PHE A 102 15.43 -5.52 8.33
N ASP A 103 14.58 -4.82 9.07
CA ASP A 103 14.77 -4.61 10.51
C ASP A 103 14.20 -5.78 11.33
N ASP A 104 14.34 -5.71 12.66
CA ASP A 104 13.86 -6.73 13.60
C ASP A 104 12.33 -6.94 13.57
N GLN A 105 11.58 -6.03 12.93
CA GLN A 105 10.13 -6.08 12.77
C GLN A 105 9.69 -6.49 11.36
N ASN A 106 10.62 -6.92 10.50
CA ASN A 106 10.40 -7.21 9.08
C ASN A 106 9.94 -5.99 8.25
N ASN A 107 10.24 -4.77 8.68
CA ASN A 107 10.15 -3.62 7.79
C ASN A 107 11.33 -3.68 6.80
N ILE A 108 11.05 -3.41 5.53
CA ILE A 108 12.10 -3.30 4.51
C ILE A 108 12.89 -2.02 4.76
N ILE A 109 14.20 -2.13 4.93
CA ILE A 109 15.13 -1.00 5.03
C ILE A 109 15.71 -0.67 3.66
N SER A 110 16.08 -1.69 2.88
CA SER A 110 16.62 -1.52 1.54
C SER A 110 16.49 -2.76 0.67
N MET A 111 16.61 -2.60 -0.65
CA MET A 111 16.81 -3.70 -1.60
C MET A 111 18.07 -3.49 -2.44
N GLU A 112 18.72 -4.59 -2.83
CA GLU A 112 19.96 -4.60 -3.62
C GLU A 112 19.85 -5.53 -4.82
N ASP A 113 20.44 -5.15 -5.95
CA ASP A 113 20.62 -6.05 -7.09
C ASP A 113 21.77 -7.05 -6.85
N PRO A 114 21.99 -8.04 -7.74
CA PRO A 114 23.08 -9.00 -7.59
C PRO A 114 24.49 -8.40 -7.60
N GLN A 115 24.64 -7.12 -8.00
CA GLN A 115 25.88 -6.36 -7.96
C GLN A 115 26.01 -5.49 -6.70
N ALA A 116 25.12 -5.68 -5.72
CA ALA A 116 25.04 -4.93 -4.47
C ALA A 116 24.74 -3.43 -4.65
N ASN A 117 24.19 -3.02 -5.80
CA ASN A 117 23.70 -1.65 -5.96
C ASN A 117 22.37 -1.50 -5.22
N LYS A 118 22.23 -0.44 -4.41
CA LYS A 118 20.97 -0.12 -3.74
C LYS A 118 19.92 0.27 -4.77
N LYS A 119 18.84 -0.51 -4.83
CA LYS A 119 17.68 -0.29 -5.71
C LYS A 119 16.45 0.23 -4.98
N LEU A 120 16.40 0.04 -3.67
CA LEU A 120 15.37 0.61 -2.81
C LEU A 120 15.98 1.06 -1.48
N LEU A 121 15.60 2.24 -0.99
CA LEU A 121 15.97 2.75 0.33
C LEU A 121 14.72 3.31 1.05
N VAL A 122 14.58 2.98 2.33
CA VAL A 122 13.42 3.39 3.15
C VAL A 122 13.87 4.25 4.31
N THR A 123 13.16 5.37 4.53
CA THR A 123 13.36 6.25 5.69
C THR A 123 12.15 6.18 6.60
N PHE A 124 12.41 6.18 7.91
CA PHE A 124 11.39 6.13 8.97
C PHE A 124 11.43 7.39 9.82
N ASP A 125 10.29 7.75 10.42
CA ASP A 125 10.26 8.75 11.49
C ASP A 125 10.56 8.15 12.87
N LYS A 126 10.60 9.00 13.89
CA LYS A 126 10.82 8.62 15.29
C LYS A 126 9.76 7.67 15.87
N HIS A 127 8.61 7.49 15.19
CA HIS A 127 7.55 6.57 15.57
C HIS A 127 7.63 5.25 14.78
N GLY A 128 8.69 5.05 13.99
CA GLY A 128 8.89 3.87 13.16
C GLY A 128 7.97 3.82 11.94
N ARG A 129 7.37 4.94 11.51
CA ARG A 129 6.51 5.00 10.31
C ARG A 129 7.35 5.34 9.10
N VAL A 130 7.13 4.67 7.97
CA VAL A 130 7.78 5.01 6.71
C VAL A 130 7.39 6.42 6.27
N THR A 131 8.38 7.28 6.02
CA THR A 131 8.20 8.66 5.55
C THR A 131 8.73 8.89 4.14
N LYS A 132 9.66 8.05 3.67
CA LYS A 132 10.22 8.14 2.33
C LYS A 132 10.62 6.76 1.80
N VAL A 133 10.37 6.52 0.52
CA VAL A 133 10.90 5.37 -0.25
C VAL A 133 11.56 5.92 -1.51
N GLU A 134 12.83 5.61 -1.70
CA GLU A 134 13.59 5.90 -2.93
C GLU A 134 13.73 4.59 -3.70
N ASN A 135 13.28 4.55 -4.95
CA ASN A 135 13.20 3.33 -5.76
C ASN A 135 13.78 3.57 -7.16
N SER A 136 14.87 2.86 -7.48
CA SER A 136 15.50 2.80 -8.81
C SER A 136 15.38 1.41 -9.46
N ALA A 137 14.61 0.50 -8.85
CA ALA A 137 14.32 -0.82 -9.40
C ALA A 137 13.28 -0.79 -10.54
N LEU A 138 12.43 0.25 -10.57
CA LEU A 138 11.23 0.31 -11.40
C LEU A 138 11.36 1.23 -12.64
N GLY A 139 12.56 1.70 -12.96
CA GLY A 139 12.85 2.51 -14.14
C GLY A 139 14.09 2.01 -14.86
N ASP A 140 14.16 2.21 -16.17
CA ASP A 140 15.43 2.11 -16.88
C ASP A 140 16.39 3.14 -16.24
N GLU A 141 17.64 2.72 -15.99
CA GLU A 141 18.69 3.66 -15.55
C GLU A 141 18.71 4.82 -16.55
N PRO A 142 18.52 6.10 -16.13
CA PRO A 142 18.90 6.64 -14.83
C PRO A 142 17.74 7.27 -14.00
N ILE A 143 16.56 6.65 -13.95
CA ILE A 143 15.38 7.20 -13.24
C ILE A 143 15.28 6.70 -11.79
N ILE A 144 15.03 7.61 -10.85
CA ILE A 144 14.75 7.35 -9.43
C ILE A 144 13.37 7.90 -9.08
N LEU A 145 12.51 7.05 -8.52
CA LEU A 145 11.22 7.44 -7.95
C LEU A 145 11.38 7.70 -6.46
N ILE A 146 10.95 8.86 -5.97
CA ILE A 146 10.96 9.21 -4.56
C ILE A 146 9.53 9.39 -4.10
N THR A 147 9.04 8.45 -3.29
CA THR A 147 7.74 8.56 -2.65
C THR A 147 7.90 9.10 -1.23
N LYS A 148 7.15 10.15 -0.88
CA LYS A 148 7.08 10.72 0.47
C LYS A 148 5.71 10.52 1.08
N PHE A 149 5.65 10.28 2.38
CA PHE A 149 4.43 9.98 3.12
C PHE A 149 4.25 10.94 4.29
N PHE A 150 3.06 11.53 4.39
CA PHE A 150 2.73 12.57 5.37
C PHE A 150 1.61 12.09 6.27
N TYR A 151 1.76 12.33 7.57
CA TYR A 151 0.85 11.84 8.58
C TYR A 151 0.27 12.96 9.43
N GLN A 152 -1.01 12.84 9.76
CA GLN A 152 -1.70 13.66 10.76
C GLN A 152 -2.47 12.74 11.70
N ASN A 153 -2.34 12.95 13.03
CA ASN A 153 -3.01 12.13 14.04
C ASN A 153 -2.82 10.61 13.85
N ASN A 154 -1.62 10.19 13.40
CA ASN A 154 -1.25 8.80 13.08
C ASN A 154 -1.90 8.19 11.82
N PHE A 155 -2.67 8.96 11.06
CA PHE A 155 -3.20 8.56 9.76
C PHE A 155 -2.32 9.09 8.64
N LEU A 156 -2.14 8.29 7.59
CA LEU A 156 -1.52 8.75 6.36
C LEU A 156 -2.51 9.68 5.66
N THR A 157 -2.21 10.96 5.55
CA THR A 157 -3.13 11.94 4.96
C THR A 157 -2.71 12.35 3.55
N LYS A 158 -1.42 12.24 3.22
CA LYS A 158 -0.91 12.53 1.89
C LYS A 158 0.27 11.63 1.53
N SER A 159 0.39 11.31 0.25
CA SER A 159 1.64 10.84 -0.36
C SER A 159 1.98 11.67 -1.58
N SER A 160 3.26 11.86 -1.87
CA SER A 160 3.74 12.44 -3.12
C SER A 160 4.80 11.56 -3.75
N ILE A 161 4.84 11.51 -5.08
CA ILE A 161 5.85 10.81 -5.87
C ILE A 161 6.55 11.86 -6.73
N GLU A 162 7.86 11.96 -6.54
CA GLU A 162 8.77 12.77 -7.34
C GLU A 162 9.61 11.85 -8.23
N ILE A 163 9.87 12.27 -9.46
CA ILE A 163 10.82 11.63 -10.37
C ILE A 163 12.11 12.45 -10.35
N ARG A 164 13.25 11.75 -10.29
CA ARG A 164 14.57 12.33 -10.51
C ARG A 164 15.32 11.52 -11.54
N GLN A 165 15.96 12.19 -12.49
CA GLN A 165 16.89 11.59 -13.43
C GLN A 165 18.33 11.92 -13.03
N LYS A 166 19.23 10.94 -13.12
CA LYS A 166 20.67 11.17 -12.99
C LYS A 166 21.25 11.47 -14.38
N VAL A 167 21.77 12.67 -14.60
CA VAL A 167 22.42 13.07 -15.86
C VAL A 167 23.88 13.39 -15.53
N ASP A 168 24.83 12.57 -16.01
CA ASP A 168 26.27 12.78 -15.87
C ASP A 168 26.72 13.21 -14.46
N GLU A 169 26.47 12.33 -13.47
CA GLU A 169 26.75 12.54 -12.03
C GLU A 169 25.98 13.68 -11.34
N SER A 170 25.33 14.55 -12.09
CA SER A 170 24.41 15.57 -11.59
C SER A 170 22.97 15.04 -11.48
N ILE A 171 22.26 15.44 -10.42
CA ILE A 171 20.86 15.06 -10.22
C ILE A 171 19.99 16.17 -10.83
N SER A 172 19.09 15.80 -11.75
CA SER A 172 18.08 16.71 -12.32
C SER A 172 17.13 17.27 -11.25
N PHE A 173 16.40 18.32 -11.60
CA PHE A 173 15.38 18.89 -10.73
C PHE A 173 14.26 17.86 -10.47
N PRO A 174 13.79 17.73 -9.22
CA PRO A 174 12.68 16.83 -8.93
C PRO A 174 11.42 17.27 -9.66
N VAL A 175 10.81 16.36 -10.41
CA VAL A 175 9.51 16.58 -11.06
C VAL A 175 8.43 15.89 -10.25
N ASN A 176 7.43 16.63 -9.80
CA ASN A 176 6.24 16.04 -9.19
C ASN A 176 5.53 15.20 -10.24
N PHE A 177 5.33 13.91 -9.96
CA PHE A 177 4.62 12.99 -10.84
C PHE A 177 3.19 12.75 -10.36
N ARG A 178 3.04 12.61 -9.04
CA ARG A 178 1.76 12.26 -8.43
C ARG A 178 1.67 12.77 -7.02
N GLU A 179 0.51 13.28 -6.65
CA GLU A 179 0.12 13.49 -5.28
C GLU A 179 -1.18 12.75 -4.99
N THR A 180 -1.35 12.30 -3.75
CA THR A 180 -2.59 11.65 -3.33
C THR A 180 -2.94 12.05 -1.92
N GLU A 181 -4.17 12.50 -1.73
CA GLU A 181 -4.76 12.81 -0.43
C GLU A 181 -5.67 11.68 0.01
N TYR A 182 -5.68 11.39 1.32
CA TYR A 182 -6.42 10.29 1.90
C TYR A 182 -7.35 10.76 3.01
N PHE A 183 -8.57 10.25 2.98
CA PHE A 183 -9.64 10.63 3.90
C PHE A 183 -10.23 9.39 4.55
N TYR A 184 -10.51 9.50 5.85
CA TYR A 184 -11.02 8.41 6.67
C TYR A 184 -12.41 8.76 7.22
N ASN A 185 -13.26 7.76 7.39
CA ASN A 185 -14.56 7.93 8.03
C ASN A 185 -14.44 7.93 9.57
N ASN A 186 -15.58 8.05 10.27
CA ASN A 186 -15.63 8.07 11.74
C ASN A 186 -15.17 6.74 12.37
N GLN A 187 -15.23 5.64 11.62
CA GLN A 187 -14.74 4.32 12.01
C GLN A 187 -13.25 4.14 11.71
N LYS A 188 -12.53 5.21 11.29
CA LYS A 188 -11.10 5.19 10.95
C LYS A 188 -10.77 4.29 9.75
N GLN A 189 -11.75 4.01 8.89
CA GLN A 189 -11.57 3.25 7.65
C GLN A 189 -11.24 4.21 6.50
N LEU A 190 -10.37 3.80 5.58
CA LEU A 190 -10.10 4.57 4.36
C LEU A 190 -11.40 4.71 3.58
N HIS A 191 -11.83 5.94 3.33
CA HIS A 191 -13.13 6.26 2.75
C HIS A 191 -13.03 6.91 1.38
N LYS A 192 -12.02 7.76 1.18
CA LYS A 192 -11.82 8.45 -0.08
C LYS A 192 -10.34 8.72 -0.30
N SER A 193 -9.94 8.74 -1.57
CA SER A 193 -8.67 9.34 -1.97
C SER A 193 -8.87 10.27 -3.15
N ILE A 194 -8.07 11.32 -3.23
CA ILE A 194 -8.00 12.21 -4.39
C ILE A 194 -6.57 12.15 -4.91
N GLU A 195 -6.40 11.66 -6.13
CA GLU A 195 -5.12 11.55 -6.81
C GLU A 195 -4.99 12.66 -7.84
N TYR A 196 -3.87 13.36 -7.81
CA TYR A 196 -3.46 14.38 -8.76
C TYR A 196 -2.25 13.83 -9.52
N THR A 197 -2.37 13.67 -10.83
CA THR A 197 -1.25 13.26 -11.69
C THR A 197 -0.82 14.46 -12.52
N TYR A 198 0.48 14.69 -12.53
CA TYR A 198 1.13 15.76 -13.29
C TYR A 198 1.81 15.13 -14.49
N TYR A 199 1.80 15.85 -15.60
CA TYR A 199 2.49 15.49 -16.82
C TYR A 199 3.99 15.54 -16.55
N SER A 200 4.66 14.51 -17.07
CA SER A 200 6.10 14.42 -17.08
C SER A 200 6.47 13.54 -18.26
N ASP A 201 7.16 14.09 -19.28
CA ASP A 201 7.92 13.22 -20.17
C ASP A 201 9.14 12.72 -19.40
N MET A 202 9.09 11.44 -18.99
CA MET A 202 10.16 10.76 -18.26
C MET A 202 11.51 10.75 -19.01
N ARG A 203 11.53 11.15 -20.29
CA ARG A 203 12.74 11.25 -21.13
C ARG A 203 13.31 12.67 -21.21
N ALA A 204 12.61 13.70 -20.73
CA ALA A 204 13.05 15.10 -20.74
C ALA A 204 12.50 15.93 -19.55
N PRO A 205 12.70 15.50 -18.30
CA PRO A 205 12.12 16.15 -17.11
C PRO A 205 12.54 17.61 -16.93
N ASP A 206 13.70 18.00 -17.44
CA ASP A 206 14.32 19.32 -17.23
C ASP A 206 13.61 20.47 -17.99
N GLN A 207 12.74 20.15 -18.96
CA GLN A 207 12.06 21.16 -19.80
C GLN A 207 10.68 21.58 -19.27
N GLU A 208 10.26 21.08 -18.10
CA GLU A 208 8.83 21.10 -17.70
C GLU A 208 8.54 21.78 -16.34
N LEU A 209 9.43 22.65 -15.84
CA LEU A 209 9.22 23.37 -14.57
C LEU A 209 7.89 24.14 -14.50
N ASP A 210 7.40 24.69 -15.61
CA ASP A 210 6.12 25.42 -15.66
C ASP A 210 4.89 24.49 -15.68
N ASN A 211 5.03 23.24 -16.12
CA ASN A 211 3.93 22.26 -16.20
C ASN A 211 3.59 21.61 -14.85
N GLN A 212 4.34 21.91 -13.78
CA GLN A 212 4.14 21.33 -12.45
C GLN A 212 3.17 22.13 -11.54
N GLN A 213 2.61 23.23 -12.04
CA GLN A 213 1.73 24.07 -11.23
C GLN A 213 0.28 23.58 -11.18
N GLN A 214 -0.18 22.85 -12.21
CA GLN A 214 -1.54 22.31 -12.27
C GLN A 214 -1.51 20.83 -12.67
N PRO A 215 -2.36 19.98 -12.04
CA PRO A 215 -2.42 18.58 -12.38
C PRO A 215 -3.15 18.36 -13.71
N ASP A 216 -2.57 17.57 -14.60
CA ASP A 216 -3.20 17.17 -15.87
C ASP A 216 -4.38 16.23 -15.69
N LYS A 217 -4.35 15.43 -14.61
CA LYS A 217 -5.44 14.52 -14.27
C LYS A 217 -5.72 14.59 -12.78
N GLN A 218 -7.01 14.56 -12.47
CA GLN A 218 -7.52 14.35 -11.13
C GLN A 218 -8.46 13.15 -11.15
N GLU A 219 -8.27 12.23 -10.19
CA GLU A 219 -9.12 11.07 -9.99
C GLU A 219 -9.55 11.00 -8.51
N THR A 220 -10.86 10.96 -8.26
CA THR A 220 -11.42 10.78 -6.91
C THR A 220 -11.95 9.38 -6.76
N CYS A 221 -11.34 8.60 -5.88
CA CYS A 221 -11.74 7.23 -5.57
C CYS A 221 -12.49 7.17 -4.24
N VAL A 222 -13.59 6.42 -4.20
CA VAL A 222 -14.39 6.16 -2.99
C VAL A 222 -14.36 4.68 -2.69
N TYR A 223 -14.11 4.37 -1.41
CA TYR A 223 -14.05 3.02 -0.86
C TYR A 223 -15.33 2.78 -0.06
N ASP A 224 -16.02 1.68 -0.36
CA ASP A 224 -17.36 1.41 0.16
C ASP A 224 -17.60 -0.08 0.41
N ASP A 225 -18.76 -0.39 1.00
CA ASP A 225 -19.25 -1.73 1.32
C ASP A 225 -18.26 -2.49 2.21
N TYR A 226 -17.94 -1.88 3.36
CA TYR A 226 -17.00 -2.44 4.33
C TYR A 226 -17.56 -3.71 4.97
N ASN A 227 -16.75 -4.75 5.03
CA ASN A 227 -17.13 -5.98 5.73
C ASN A 227 -16.99 -5.84 7.27
N GLN A 228 -17.26 -6.92 8.00
CA GLN A 228 -17.18 -6.93 9.47
C GLN A 228 -15.79 -6.65 10.05
N HIS A 229 -14.73 -6.71 9.24
CA HIS A 229 -13.35 -6.40 9.62
C HIS A 229 -12.93 -4.99 9.17
N GLY A 230 -13.85 -4.20 8.60
CA GLY A 230 -13.62 -2.82 8.20
C GLY A 230 -12.80 -2.66 6.93
N ASP A 231 -12.60 -3.74 6.17
CA ASP A 231 -11.99 -3.70 4.84
C ASP A 231 -13.06 -3.37 3.80
N TRP A 232 -12.79 -2.39 2.95
CA TRP A 232 -13.67 -2.05 1.82
C TRP A 232 -13.74 -3.23 0.84
N THR A 233 -14.90 -3.42 0.22
CA THR A 233 -15.11 -4.46 -0.80
C THR A 233 -15.49 -3.89 -2.16
N LYS A 234 -15.81 -2.60 -2.23
CA LYS A 234 -16.09 -1.87 -3.47
C LYS A 234 -15.24 -0.61 -3.56
N LEU A 235 -14.77 -0.34 -4.78
CA LEU A 235 -14.09 0.90 -5.14
C LEU A 235 -14.69 1.41 -6.45
N TYR A 236 -14.98 2.70 -6.49
CA TYR A 236 -15.25 3.40 -7.75
C TYR A 236 -14.44 4.69 -7.77
N CYS A 237 -13.96 5.08 -8.95
CA CYS A 237 -13.22 6.32 -9.14
C CYS A 237 -13.86 7.15 -10.25
N LEU A 238 -13.85 8.46 -10.05
CA LEU A 238 -14.39 9.46 -10.95
C LEU A 238 -13.26 10.40 -11.41
N ASP A 239 -13.26 10.75 -12.69
CA ASP A 239 -12.40 11.82 -13.22
C ASP A 239 -12.91 13.21 -12.80
N ALA A 240 -12.18 14.26 -13.19
CA ALA A 240 -12.56 15.65 -12.94
C ALA A 240 -13.93 16.06 -13.51
N ASN A 241 -14.47 15.31 -14.50
CA ASN A 241 -15.77 15.53 -15.11
C ASN A 241 -16.86 14.63 -14.51
N ASN A 242 -16.59 13.98 -13.36
CA ASN A 242 -17.46 13.02 -12.69
C ASN A 242 -17.81 11.78 -13.55
N LYS A 243 -16.97 11.42 -14.52
CA LYS A 243 -17.13 10.18 -15.29
C LYS A 243 -16.38 9.06 -14.61
N THR A 244 -16.99 7.86 -14.58
CA THR A 244 -16.34 6.68 -14.02
C THR A 244 -15.08 6.32 -14.81
N SER A 245 -13.93 6.46 -14.16
CA SER A 245 -12.63 6.08 -14.72
C SER A 245 -12.27 4.63 -14.35
N LYS A 246 -12.68 4.18 -13.16
CA LYS A 246 -12.32 2.89 -12.61
C LYS A 246 -13.41 2.32 -11.71
N PHE A 247 -13.58 1.01 -11.75
CA PHE A 247 -14.42 0.28 -10.81
C PHE A 247 -13.75 -1.03 -10.42
N GLN A 248 -13.77 -1.35 -9.12
CA GLN A 248 -13.23 -2.60 -8.59
C GLN A 248 -14.15 -3.22 -7.53
N LEU A 249 -14.29 -4.54 -7.63
CA LEU A 249 -14.86 -5.41 -6.61
C LEU A 249 -13.72 -6.21 -5.97
N ARG A 250 -13.66 -6.21 -4.64
CA ARG A 250 -12.63 -6.87 -3.85
C ARG A 250 -13.25 -8.01 -3.05
N THR A 251 -12.84 -9.24 -3.36
CA THR A 251 -13.15 -10.43 -2.55
C THR A 251 -11.98 -10.72 -1.63
N ILE A 252 -12.27 -11.03 -0.35
CA ILE A 252 -11.26 -11.16 0.70
C ILE A 252 -11.43 -12.52 1.41
N GLU A 253 -10.33 -13.25 1.55
CA GLU A 253 -10.18 -14.44 2.38
C GLU A 253 -9.26 -14.09 3.55
N TYR A 254 -9.72 -14.33 4.78
CA TYR A 254 -8.95 -14.09 6.01
C TYR A 254 -8.30 -15.37 6.52
N TYR A 255 -7.29 -15.22 7.38
CA TYR A 255 -6.75 -16.32 8.19
C TYR A 255 -7.69 -16.75 9.31
#